data_AF-A0A7S2X2C5-F1
#
_entry.id   AF-A0A7S2X2C5-F1
#
_cell.length_a   1.000
_cell.length_b   1.000
_cell.length_c   1.000
_cell.angle_alpha   90.00
_cell.angle_beta   90.00
_cell.angle_gamma   90.00
#
_symmetry.space_group_name_H-M   'P 1'
#
loop_
_entity.id
_entity.type
_entity.pdbx_description
1 polymer ?
#
loop_
_entity_poly.entity_id
_entity_poly.type
_entity_poly.pdbx_seq_one_letter_code
_entity_poly.pdbx_strand_id
1 'polypeptide(L)'
;QAAKLQRPKRKENWNYYRRDFNRFKYAASVDIRPEWTVLEQIQLSSLNKLSYKVGEATTLKQCGRLAFYDKAYERVTPKNERALRRQVPYLTPNITASEDPVFAQHASSHDREEGKTTVYATDTVLATLMCAPRSVYSWDVLVKKENGVIYLDKRPGAVIDETTVSETSPDPINPEKDTINGQYKLCKEATMINTVFPLQVLKTAQGSETMDLGEKSPFAPETQPSTKGHVYKSWPLGDSYNVCVRCDIDGAMETKGQKVTAMFRALNEFDPRITGVDWRQKME
;
A
#
# COMPACT_ATOMS: atom_id res chain seq x y z
N GLN A 1 -36.51 17.65 54.13
CA GLN A 1 -35.90 16.47 53.49
C GLN A 1 -36.48 16.41 52.07
N ALA A 2 -35.75 16.44 50.96
CA ALA A 2 -34.42 15.93 50.67
C ALA A 2 -33.66 16.86 49.69
N ALA A 3 -32.35 16.99 49.89
CA ALA A 3 -31.44 17.67 48.98
C ALA A 3 -31.14 16.78 47.77
N LYS A 4 -31.34 17.31 46.56
CA LYS A 4 -30.87 16.67 45.31
C LYS A 4 -29.35 16.81 45.23
N LEU A 5 -28.61 15.73 45.49
CA LEU A 5 -27.20 15.62 45.12
C LEU A 5 -27.09 15.54 43.59
N GLN A 6 -26.67 16.63 42.94
CA GLN A 6 -26.14 16.57 41.58
C GLN A 6 -24.72 15.98 41.65
N ARG A 7 -24.53 14.80 41.05
CA ARG A 7 -23.19 14.25 40.80
C ARG A 7 -22.48 15.12 39.75
N PRO A 8 -21.25 15.59 39.98
CA PRO A 8 -20.50 16.32 38.97
C PRO A 8 -20.13 15.36 37.83
N LYS A 9 -20.46 15.76 36.58
CA LYS A 9 -19.96 15.09 35.37
C LYS A 9 -18.44 15.13 35.38
N ARG A 10 -17.83 13.95 35.47
CA ARG A 10 -16.38 13.76 35.32
C ARG A 10 -16.01 14.21 33.91
N LYS A 11 -15.42 15.41 33.77
CA LYS A 11 -14.71 15.78 32.55
C LYS A 11 -13.50 14.85 32.47
N GLU A 12 -13.62 13.80 31.67
CA GLU A 12 -12.50 12.95 31.33
C GLU A 12 -11.44 13.81 30.65
N ASN A 13 -10.34 14.00 31.37
CA ASN A 13 -9.17 14.73 30.92
C ASN A 13 -8.59 14.02 29.68
N TRP A 14 -8.87 14.56 28.50
CA TRP A 14 -8.19 14.24 27.23
C TRP A 14 -6.64 14.31 27.32
N ASN A 15 -6.10 14.94 28.36
CA ASN A 15 -4.67 15.10 28.58
C ASN A 15 -3.96 13.86 29.15
N TYR A 16 -4.66 12.77 29.47
CA TYR A 16 -4.00 11.52 29.89
C TYR A 16 -3.48 10.71 28.69
N TYR A 17 -4.13 10.81 27.52
CA TYR A 17 -3.78 10.06 26.31
C TYR A 17 -2.43 10.43 25.68
N ARG A 18 -1.83 11.56 26.06
CA ARG A 18 -0.53 11.99 25.50
C ARG A 18 0.67 11.41 26.23
N ARG A 19 0.48 10.75 27.38
CA ARG A 19 1.58 10.31 28.25
C ARG A 19 2.12 8.90 27.94
N ASP A 20 1.39 8.10 27.16
CA ASP A 20 1.69 6.68 26.94
C ASP A 20 2.09 6.31 25.49
N PHE A 21 2.45 7.29 24.65
CA PHE A 21 3.03 7.03 23.31
C PHE A 21 4.37 6.26 23.35
N ASN A 22 4.92 5.99 24.53
CA ASN A 22 6.27 5.45 24.71
C ASN A 22 6.32 4.09 25.43
N ARG A 23 5.25 3.28 25.33
CA ARG A 23 5.21 1.97 26.02
C ARG A 23 6.10 0.91 25.35
N PHE A 24 6.29 0.98 24.03
CA PHE A 24 7.10 0.04 23.27
C PHE A 24 8.04 0.76 22.30
N LYS A 25 9.26 0.23 22.17
CA LYS A 25 10.24 0.66 21.16
C LYS A 25 10.22 -0.32 20.00
N TYR A 26 9.75 0.13 18.84
CA TYR A 26 9.74 -0.67 17.61
C TYR A 26 11.14 -0.75 17.00
N ALA A 27 11.40 -1.84 16.27
CA ALA A 27 12.66 -2.04 15.57
C ALA A 27 12.83 -1.03 14.43
N ALA A 28 14.07 -0.59 14.19
CA ALA A 28 14.40 0.15 12.99
C ALA A 28 14.26 -0.76 11.77
N SER A 29 13.88 -0.19 10.63
CA SER A 29 13.78 -0.94 9.38
C SER A 29 15.15 -1.32 8.82
N VAL A 30 16.20 -0.55 9.16
CA VAL A 30 17.58 -0.78 8.73
C VAL A 30 18.57 -0.55 9.87
N ASP A 31 19.66 -1.34 9.84
CA ASP A 31 20.79 -1.13 10.72
C ASP A 31 21.62 0.06 10.23
N ILE A 32 21.62 1.15 11.00
CA ILE A 32 22.40 2.35 10.68
C ILE A 32 23.89 2.02 10.84
N ARG A 33 24.66 2.25 9.78
CA ARG A 33 26.10 1.98 9.76
C ARG A 33 26.92 3.24 10.10
N PRO A 34 28.06 3.11 10.81
CA PRO A 34 28.90 4.26 11.19
C PRO A 34 29.44 5.07 10.00
N GLU A 35 29.63 4.43 8.84
CA GLU A 35 30.12 5.07 7.63
C GLU A 35 29.06 5.92 6.89
N TRP A 36 27.79 5.87 7.32
CA TRP A 36 26.72 6.64 6.70
C TRP A 36 26.79 8.12 7.10
N THR A 37 26.84 8.99 6.10
CA THR A 37 26.80 10.43 6.31
C THR A 37 25.37 10.94 6.28
N VAL A 38 24.97 11.66 7.33
CA VAL A 38 23.66 12.33 7.38
C VAL A 38 23.70 13.56 6.47
N LEU A 39 22.87 13.58 5.43
CA LEU A 39 22.75 14.72 4.52
C LEU A 39 21.74 15.75 5.04
N GLU A 40 20.57 15.29 5.47
CA GLU A 40 19.49 16.14 5.94
C GLU A 40 18.64 15.40 6.97
N GLN A 41 18.01 16.17 7.87
CA GLN A 41 17.04 15.66 8.84
C GLN A 41 15.74 16.44 8.69
N ILE A 42 14.68 15.76 8.24
CA ILE A 42 13.37 16.34 8.03
C ILE A 42 12.41 15.75 9.05
N GLN A 43 11.79 16.60 9.85
CA GLN A 43 10.73 16.16 10.77
C GLN A 43 9.46 15.88 9.98
N LEU A 44 8.94 14.64 10.01
CA LEU A 44 7.77 14.23 9.22
C LEU A 44 6.53 15.14 9.40
N SER A 45 6.34 15.71 10.59
CA SER A 45 5.24 16.64 10.85
C SER A 45 5.32 17.96 10.06
N SER A 46 6.51 18.37 9.62
CA SER A 46 6.68 19.59 8.80
C SER A 46 6.10 19.41 7.39
N LEU A 47 6.12 18.19 6.87
CA LEU A 47 5.62 17.84 5.54
C LEU A 47 4.10 18.07 5.40
N ASN A 48 3.34 18.04 6.50
CA ASN A 48 1.89 18.32 6.48
C ASN A 48 1.53 19.73 6.00
N LYS A 49 2.48 20.66 6.01
CA LYS A 49 2.29 22.04 5.54
C LYS A 49 2.62 22.22 4.07
N LEU A 50 3.24 21.22 3.44
CA LEU A 50 3.61 21.29 2.04
C LEU A 50 2.37 21.06 1.17
N SER A 51 2.30 21.79 0.07
CA SER A 51 1.25 21.66 -0.92
C SER A 51 1.86 21.94 -2.29
N TYR A 52 1.52 21.10 -3.26
CA TYR A 52 1.99 21.23 -4.62
C TYR A 52 0.87 20.85 -5.59
N LYS A 53 0.65 21.65 -6.63
CA LYS A 53 -0.32 21.35 -7.69
C LYS A 53 0.41 20.66 -8.84
N VAL A 54 0.17 19.36 -8.99
CA VAL A 54 0.74 18.56 -10.08
C VAL A 54 0.06 18.84 -11.42
N GLY A 55 0.81 18.75 -12.52
CA GLY A 55 0.27 18.81 -13.87
C GLY A 55 -0.51 17.54 -14.26
N GLU A 56 -1.06 17.52 -15.47
CA GLU A 56 -1.76 16.35 -15.99
C GLU A 56 -0.80 15.18 -16.26
N ALA A 57 -1.28 13.97 -15.98
CA ALA A 57 -0.51 12.76 -16.18
C ALA A 57 -0.58 12.31 -17.65
N THR A 58 0.56 11.90 -18.21
CA THR A 58 0.59 11.19 -19.50
C THR A 58 0.75 9.70 -19.27
N THR A 59 0.02 8.87 -20.02
CA THR A 59 0.17 7.42 -19.95
C THR A 59 1.32 7.00 -20.85
N LEU A 60 2.36 6.39 -20.27
CA LEU A 60 3.50 5.87 -21.01
C LEU A 60 3.20 4.49 -21.57
N LYS A 61 2.59 3.62 -20.77
CA LYS A 61 2.33 2.23 -21.12
C LYS A 61 1.23 1.62 -20.26
N GLN A 62 0.50 0.66 -20.82
CA GLN A 62 -0.47 -0.17 -20.10
C GLN A 62 -0.21 -1.63 -20.46
N CYS A 63 -0.11 -2.49 -19.43
CA CYS A 63 0.21 -3.90 -19.60
C CYS A 63 -0.70 -4.78 -18.75
N GLY A 64 -1.03 -5.96 -19.27
CA GLY A 64 -1.69 -7.03 -18.54
C GLY A 64 -3.14 -7.25 -18.95
N ARG A 65 -3.73 -8.26 -18.33
CA ARG A 65 -5.14 -8.61 -18.49
C ARG A 65 -5.76 -8.71 -17.11
N LEU A 66 -6.94 -8.14 -16.96
CA LEU A 66 -7.63 -8.04 -15.69
C LEU A 66 -8.83 -8.98 -15.66
N ALA A 67 -8.91 -9.83 -14.64
CA ALA A 67 -10.12 -10.56 -14.36
C ALA A 67 -11.21 -9.61 -13.83
N PHE A 68 -12.47 -9.94 -14.09
CA PHE A 68 -13.60 -9.17 -13.56
C PHE A 68 -13.95 -9.58 -12.12
N TYR A 69 -14.36 -8.61 -11.31
CA TYR A 69 -14.92 -8.80 -9.99
C TYR A 69 -16.13 -9.74 -10.04
N ASP A 70 -16.14 -10.72 -9.13
CA ASP A 70 -17.26 -11.62 -8.94
C ASP A 70 -18.31 -10.98 -8.04
N LYS A 71 -19.39 -10.47 -8.66
CA LYS A 71 -20.55 -9.88 -7.95
C LYS A 71 -21.19 -10.83 -6.93
N ALA A 72 -20.92 -12.15 -6.96
CA ALA A 72 -21.37 -13.04 -5.90
C ALA A 72 -20.80 -12.68 -4.51
N TYR A 73 -19.66 -11.98 -4.46
CA TYR A 73 -19.08 -11.48 -3.20
C TYR A 73 -19.82 -10.29 -2.58
N GLU A 74 -20.71 -9.61 -3.33
CA GLU A 74 -21.57 -8.55 -2.78
C GLU A 74 -22.65 -9.09 -1.83
N ARG A 75 -22.90 -10.41 -1.86
CA ARG A 75 -23.88 -11.09 -1.00
C ARG A 75 -23.26 -11.70 0.26
N VAL A 76 -21.98 -11.45 0.50
CA VAL A 76 -21.29 -11.91 1.72
C VAL A 76 -21.76 -11.06 2.89
N THR A 77 -22.21 -11.72 3.95
CA THR A 77 -22.61 -11.10 5.21
C THR A 77 -21.96 -11.84 6.37
N PRO A 78 -21.96 -11.29 7.61
CA PRO A 78 -21.50 -12.04 8.78
C PRO A 78 -22.21 -13.38 8.98
N LYS A 79 -23.49 -13.50 8.59
CA LYS A 79 -24.25 -14.77 8.63
C LYS A 79 -23.97 -15.71 7.46
N ASN A 80 -23.54 -15.18 6.33
CA ASN A 80 -23.22 -15.92 5.10
C ASN A 80 -21.78 -15.63 4.68
N GLU A 81 -20.85 -16.01 5.55
CA GLU A 81 -19.42 -15.75 5.34
C GLU A 81 -18.83 -16.66 4.25
N ARG A 82 -17.76 -16.18 3.62
CA ARG A 82 -16.95 -16.97 2.69
C ARG A 82 -15.54 -17.09 3.25
N ALA A 83 -15.08 -18.33 3.43
CA ALA A 83 -13.72 -18.58 3.89
C ALA A 83 -12.69 -18.01 2.90
N LEU A 84 -11.68 -17.31 3.44
CA LEU A 84 -10.53 -16.88 2.65
C LEU A 84 -9.69 -18.12 2.27
N ARG A 85 -9.22 -18.15 1.03
CA ARG A 85 -8.29 -19.19 0.54
C ARG A 85 -6.98 -19.08 1.32
N ARG A 86 -6.31 -20.21 1.53
CA ARG A 86 -5.00 -20.24 2.21
C ARG A 86 -3.84 -19.96 1.28
N GLN A 87 -4.04 -20.17 -0.01
CA GLN A 87 -3.02 -20.10 -1.05
C GLN A 87 -3.61 -19.54 -2.33
N VAL A 88 -2.73 -18.97 -3.14
CA VAL A 88 -3.01 -18.53 -4.50
C VAL A 88 -2.12 -19.30 -5.46
N PRO A 89 -2.59 -19.61 -6.67
CA PRO A 89 -1.86 -20.47 -7.61
C PRO A 89 -0.55 -19.84 -8.10
N TYR A 90 -0.52 -18.51 -8.23
CA TYR A 90 0.63 -17.74 -8.67
C TYR A 90 0.53 -16.29 -8.19
N LEU A 91 1.68 -15.65 -7.97
CA LEU A 91 1.79 -14.23 -7.65
C LEU A 91 2.76 -13.56 -8.60
N THR A 92 2.36 -12.41 -9.13
CA THR A 92 3.26 -11.55 -9.90
C THR A 92 4.45 -11.13 -9.01
N PRO A 93 5.69 -11.19 -9.51
CA PRO A 93 6.87 -10.76 -8.77
C PRO A 93 6.77 -9.30 -8.30
N ASN A 94 7.24 -9.05 -7.08
CA ASN A 94 7.22 -7.72 -6.48
C ASN A 94 8.48 -6.93 -6.85
N ILE A 95 8.55 -6.48 -8.10
CA ILE A 95 9.73 -5.84 -8.72
C ILE A 95 9.82 -4.35 -8.36
N THR A 96 11.02 -3.87 -8.00
CA THR A 96 11.30 -2.46 -7.72
C THR A 96 11.54 -1.64 -9.00
N ALA A 97 11.60 -0.31 -8.90
CA ALA A 97 11.71 0.57 -10.07
C ALA A 97 12.98 0.35 -10.90
N SER A 98 14.15 0.13 -10.28
CA SER A 98 15.40 -0.07 -11.04
C SER A 98 15.47 -1.39 -11.80
N GLU A 99 14.67 -2.37 -11.41
CA GLU A 99 14.62 -3.70 -12.01
C GLU A 99 13.48 -3.84 -13.02
N ASP A 100 12.72 -2.76 -13.23
CA ASP A 100 11.58 -2.75 -14.13
C ASP A 100 12.05 -2.59 -15.59
N PRO A 101 11.76 -3.55 -16.49
CA PRO A 101 12.20 -3.50 -17.87
C PRO A 101 11.53 -2.36 -18.66
N VAL A 102 10.32 -1.94 -18.29
CA VAL A 102 9.64 -0.81 -18.94
C VAL A 102 10.34 0.50 -18.58
N PHE A 103 10.74 0.67 -17.32
CA PHE A 103 11.53 1.82 -16.92
C PHE A 103 12.95 1.80 -17.49
N ALA A 104 13.60 0.64 -17.57
CA ALA A 104 14.91 0.51 -18.22
C ALA A 104 14.85 0.90 -19.72
N GLN A 105 13.78 0.49 -20.42
CA GLN A 105 13.53 0.89 -21.80
C GLN A 105 13.29 2.41 -21.92
N HIS A 106 12.42 2.98 -21.08
CA HIS A 106 12.12 4.42 -21.09
C HIS A 106 13.34 5.28 -20.67
N ALA A 107 14.20 4.77 -19.79
CA ALA A 107 15.42 5.47 -19.38
C ALA A 107 16.48 5.52 -20.49
N SER A 108 16.54 4.47 -21.33
CA SER A 108 17.48 4.38 -22.45
C SER A 108 16.96 5.02 -23.74
N SER A 109 15.65 5.28 -23.87
CA SER A 109 15.08 5.92 -25.05
C SER A 109 15.31 7.45 -25.07
N HIS A 110 15.15 8.03 -26.26
CA HIS A 110 15.13 9.48 -26.47
C HIS A 110 13.81 10.13 -26.02
N ASP A 111 12.91 9.39 -25.37
CA ASP A 111 11.61 9.88 -24.93
C ASP A 111 11.68 10.70 -23.63
N ARG A 112 12.86 10.73 -22.99
CA ARG A 112 13.11 11.62 -21.85
C ARG A 112 13.17 13.06 -22.32
N GLU A 113 12.43 13.93 -21.64
CA GLU A 113 12.51 15.37 -21.88
C GLU A 113 13.93 15.88 -21.56
N GLU A 114 14.58 16.43 -22.59
CA GLU A 114 15.94 16.97 -22.48
C GLU A 114 15.98 18.11 -21.44
N GLY A 115 17.02 18.12 -20.61
CA GLY A 115 17.18 19.10 -19.53
C GLY A 115 16.40 18.81 -18.24
N LYS A 116 15.53 17.78 -18.22
CA LYS A 116 14.82 17.35 -17.00
C LYS A 116 15.38 16.07 -16.41
N THR A 117 15.29 15.96 -15.08
CA THR A 117 15.60 14.73 -14.36
C THR A 117 14.38 13.82 -14.32
N THR A 118 14.52 12.57 -14.78
CA THR A 118 13.43 11.59 -14.70
C THR A 118 13.52 10.81 -13.39
N VAL A 119 12.43 10.72 -12.65
CA VAL A 119 12.31 9.95 -11.40
C VAL A 119 11.43 8.74 -11.65
N TYR A 120 11.93 7.54 -11.40
CA TYR A 120 11.17 6.29 -11.51
C TYR A 120 10.81 5.75 -10.13
N ALA A 121 9.54 5.40 -9.93
CA ALA A 121 9.05 4.81 -8.69
C ALA A 121 7.95 3.78 -8.95
N THR A 122 7.73 2.87 -7.99
CA THR A 122 6.47 2.13 -7.91
C THR A 122 5.45 2.91 -7.09
N ASP A 123 4.17 2.65 -7.30
CA ASP A 123 3.08 3.19 -6.51
C ASP A 123 3.27 2.98 -4.99
N THR A 124 3.78 1.83 -4.57
CA THR A 124 4.01 1.47 -3.17
C THR A 124 5.06 2.37 -2.53
N VAL A 125 6.20 2.58 -3.20
CA VAL A 125 7.26 3.48 -2.72
C VAL A 125 6.76 4.92 -2.69
N LEU A 126 6.07 5.36 -3.74
CA LEU A 126 5.55 6.72 -3.83
C LEU A 126 4.45 6.98 -2.79
N ALA A 127 3.53 6.05 -2.58
CA ALA A 127 2.49 6.14 -1.57
C ALA A 127 3.09 6.21 -0.15
N THR A 128 4.18 5.48 0.11
CA THR A 128 4.92 5.55 1.37
C THR A 128 5.46 6.97 1.59
N LEU A 129 6.09 7.57 0.57
CA LEU A 129 6.61 8.94 0.66
C LEU A 129 5.50 9.99 0.82
N MET A 130 4.40 9.87 0.07
CA MET A 130 3.27 10.80 0.15
C MET A 130 2.54 10.73 1.49
N CYS A 131 2.48 9.54 2.10
CA CYS A 131 1.79 9.30 3.38
C CYS A 131 2.74 9.28 4.59
N ALA A 132 4.04 9.56 4.39
CA ALA A 132 5.08 9.57 5.42
C ALA A 132 4.68 10.30 6.72
N PRO A 133 3.94 11.44 6.71
CA PRO A 133 3.57 12.12 7.96
C PRO A 133 2.66 11.32 8.90
N ARG A 134 2.08 10.21 8.43
CA ARG A 134 1.18 9.34 9.19
C ARG A 134 1.89 8.11 9.77
N SER A 135 3.12 7.83 9.37
CA SER A 135 3.83 6.62 9.80
C SER A 135 4.30 6.74 11.25
N VAL A 136 4.16 5.64 11.99
CA VAL A 136 4.70 5.42 13.33
C VAL A 136 5.85 4.42 13.27
N TYR A 137 5.69 3.35 12.48
CA TYR A 137 6.73 2.34 12.31
C TYR A 137 7.82 2.82 11.36
N SER A 138 9.06 2.37 11.60
CA SER A 138 10.22 2.69 10.76
C SER A 138 10.07 2.06 9.38
N TRP A 139 10.45 2.80 8.35
CA TRP A 139 10.58 2.34 6.97
C TRP A 139 11.75 3.06 6.30
N ASP A 140 12.17 2.55 5.14
CA ASP A 140 13.26 3.12 4.34
C ASP A 140 13.03 2.89 2.85
N VAL A 141 13.66 3.76 2.06
CA VAL A 141 13.63 3.78 0.60
C VAL A 141 15.07 3.92 0.12
N LEU A 142 15.43 3.19 -0.93
CA LEU A 142 16.73 3.33 -1.60
C LEU A 142 16.61 4.37 -2.70
N VAL A 143 17.53 5.32 -2.75
CA VAL A 143 17.59 6.32 -3.81
C VAL A 143 18.87 6.12 -4.62
N LYS A 144 18.73 5.79 -5.89
CA LYS A 144 19.86 5.69 -6.84
C LYS A 144 19.77 6.84 -7.82
N LYS A 145 20.84 7.61 -7.97
CA LYS A 145 20.90 8.74 -8.90
C LYS A 145 22.06 8.56 -9.86
N GLU A 146 21.78 8.54 -11.15
CA GLU A 146 22.77 8.39 -12.21
C GLU A 146 22.26 9.02 -13.52
N ASN A 147 23.11 9.76 -14.26
CA ASN A 147 22.83 10.25 -15.63
C ASN A 147 21.47 10.96 -15.83
N GLY A 148 21.11 11.84 -14.90
CA GLY A 148 19.83 12.58 -14.96
C GLY A 148 18.60 11.70 -14.68
N VAL A 149 18.80 10.51 -14.11
CA VAL A 149 17.77 9.59 -13.67
C VAL A 149 17.88 9.37 -12.16
N ILE A 150 16.72 9.28 -11.51
CA ILE A 150 16.60 8.89 -10.11
C ILE A 150 15.67 7.67 -10.04
N TYR A 151 16.11 6.59 -9.39
CA TYR A 151 15.24 5.48 -9.02
C TYR A 151 14.92 5.55 -7.53
N LEU A 152 13.63 5.53 -7.20
CA LEU A 152 13.13 5.37 -5.85
C LEU A 152 12.75 3.89 -5.67
N ASP A 153 13.65 3.17 -5.01
CA ASP A 153 13.62 1.72 -4.84
C ASP A 153 13.29 1.31 -3.41
N LYS A 154 13.06 0.02 -3.25
CA LYS A 154 12.94 -0.65 -1.95
C LYS A 154 13.84 -1.86 -1.89
N ARG A 155 14.21 -2.28 -0.68
CA ARG A 155 14.97 -3.51 -0.46
C ARG A 155 14.06 -4.74 -0.67
N PRO A 156 14.59 -5.87 -1.17
CA PRO A 156 13.85 -7.12 -1.18
C PRO A 156 13.40 -7.50 0.24
N GLY A 157 12.09 -7.73 0.42
CA GLY A 157 11.52 -8.02 1.74
C GLY A 157 11.50 -6.84 2.70
N ALA A 158 11.57 -5.61 2.19
CA ALA A 158 11.43 -4.40 3.01
C ALA A 158 10.07 -4.35 3.71
N VAL A 159 10.04 -3.72 4.88
CA VAL A 159 8.82 -3.53 5.68
C VAL A 159 7.71 -2.77 4.95
N ILE A 160 8.04 -1.99 3.91
CA ILE A 160 7.05 -1.27 3.11
C ILE A 160 6.16 -2.21 2.26
N ASP A 161 6.57 -3.47 2.08
CA ASP A 161 5.74 -4.49 1.44
C ASP A 161 4.74 -5.12 2.42
N GLU A 162 4.86 -4.83 3.71
CA GLU A 162 3.98 -5.37 4.74
C GLU A 162 2.83 -4.41 5.03
N THR A 163 1.65 -4.98 5.27
CA THR A 163 0.49 -4.21 5.73
C THR A 163 0.55 -4.06 7.24
N THR A 164 0.66 -2.82 7.74
CA THR A 164 0.68 -2.54 9.17
C THR A 164 -0.71 -2.70 9.79
N VAL A 165 -0.77 -3.17 11.04
CA VAL A 165 -2.03 -3.40 11.77
C VAL A 165 -2.07 -2.51 13.01
N SER A 166 -3.14 -1.72 13.13
CA SER A 166 -3.37 -0.82 14.26
C SER A 166 -2.20 0.14 14.57
N GLU A 167 -1.41 0.51 13.56
CA GLU A 167 -0.20 1.33 13.70
C GLU A 167 -0.45 2.69 14.37
N THR A 168 -1.58 3.32 14.03
CA THR A 168 -1.96 4.65 14.55
C THR A 168 -2.97 4.59 15.69
N SER A 169 -3.18 3.39 16.26
CA SER A 169 -4.02 3.19 17.44
C SER A 169 -3.43 3.92 18.66
N PRO A 170 -4.26 4.50 19.56
CA PRO A 170 -3.77 5.01 20.84
C PRO A 170 -3.19 3.91 21.72
N ASP A 171 -3.67 2.66 21.56
CA ASP A 171 -3.16 1.49 22.25
C ASP A 171 -2.20 0.73 21.32
N PRO A 172 -0.87 0.85 21.50
CA PRO A 172 0.12 0.26 20.61
C PRO A 172 0.18 -1.27 20.75
N ILE A 173 0.39 -1.95 19.63
CA ILE A 173 0.57 -3.40 19.58
C ILE A 173 1.96 -3.78 20.11
N ASN A 174 2.03 -4.83 20.94
CA ASN A 174 3.30 -5.34 21.48
C ASN A 174 4.22 -5.83 20.34
N PRO A 175 5.50 -5.38 20.26
CA PRO A 175 6.46 -5.82 19.25
C PRO A 175 6.98 -7.26 19.44
N GLU A 176 6.66 -7.94 20.55
CA GLU A 176 7.07 -9.32 20.82
C GLU A 176 6.71 -10.28 19.69
N LYS A 177 7.71 -11.01 19.19
CA LYS A 177 7.57 -11.87 18.00
C LYS A 177 6.86 -13.20 18.29
N ASP A 178 6.86 -13.65 19.54
CA ASP A 178 6.42 -15.01 19.87
C ASP A 178 4.91 -15.13 20.08
N THR A 179 4.23 -14.04 20.41
CA THR A 179 2.78 -14.03 20.58
C THR A 179 2.07 -13.94 19.23
N ILE A 180 0.94 -14.64 19.07
CA ILE A 180 0.13 -14.61 17.83
C ILE A 180 -0.34 -13.19 17.49
N ASN A 181 -0.60 -12.36 18.51
CA ASN A 181 -1.01 -10.96 18.38
C ASN A 181 0.18 -9.97 18.46
N GLY A 182 1.40 -10.45 18.26
CA GLY A 182 2.59 -9.62 18.15
C GLY A 182 2.60 -8.83 16.85
N GLN A 183 3.11 -7.60 16.88
CA GLN A 183 3.15 -6.68 15.72
C GLN A 183 3.64 -7.37 14.45
N TYR A 184 4.77 -8.09 14.53
CA TYR A 184 5.36 -8.79 13.39
C TYR A 184 4.41 -9.84 12.78
N LYS A 185 3.80 -10.70 13.61
CA LYS A 185 2.90 -11.76 13.13
C LYS A 185 1.62 -11.19 12.54
N LEU A 186 1.07 -10.14 13.15
CA LEU A 186 -0.11 -9.44 12.64
C LEU A 186 0.17 -8.78 11.28
N CYS A 187 1.30 -8.12 11.10
CA CYS A 187 1.68 -7.54 9.81
C CYS A 187 1.81 -8.62 8.72
N LYS A 188 2.45 -9.76 9.03
CA LYS A 188 2.56 -10.89 8.09
C LYS A 188 1.20 -11.48 7.72
N GLU A 189 0.31 -11.66 8.69
CA GLU A 189 -1.04 -12.16 8.45
C GLU A 189 -1.86 -11.18 7.60
N ALA A 190 -1.86 -9.89 7.93
CA ALA A 190 -2.57 -8.86 7.16
C ALA A 190 -2.05 -8.74 5.72
N THR A 191 -0.74 -8.90 5.54
CA THR A 191 -0.11 -8.94 4.20
C THR A 191 -0.57 -10.16 3.41
N MET A 192 -0.66 -11.33 4.05
CA MET A 192 -1.16 -12.55 3.39
C MET A 192 -2.63 -12.40 3.01
N ILE A 193 -3.45 -11.82 3.89
CA ILE A 193 -4.86 -11.51 3.59
C ILE A 193 -4.95 -10.59 2.35
N ASN A 194 -4.18 -9.50 2.31
CA ASN A 194 -4.15 -8.57 1.18
C ASN A 194 -3.49 -9.14 -0.08
N THR A 195 -2.76 -10.24 0.02
CA THR A 195 -2.23 -10.97 -1.13
C THR A 195 -3.28 -11.91 -1.73
N VAL A 196 -4.08 -12.56 -0.89
CA VAL A 196 -5.05 -13.57 -1.33
C VAL A 196 -6.40 -12.98 -1.71
N PHE A 197 -6.91 -12.05 -0.90
CA PHE A 197 -8.25 -11.50 -1.07
C PHE A 197 -8.49 -10.91 -2.47
N PRO A 198 -7.58 -10.07 -3.04
CA PRO A 198 -7.78 -9.53 -4.38
C PRO A 198 -7.96 -10.61 -5.44
N LEU A 199 -7.23 -11.72 -5.35
CA LEU A 199 -7.34 -12.83 -6.31
C LEU A 199 -8.59 -13.68 -6.09
N GLN A 200 -9.05 -13.81 -4.84
CA GLN A 200 -10.21 -14.60 -4.50
C GLN A 200 -11.53 -13.98 -4.98
N VAL A 201 -11.64 -12.66 -4.97
CA VAL A 201 -12.87 -11.93 -5.37
C VAL A 201 -13.01 -11.76 -6.87
N LEU A 202 -12.07 -12.27 -7.66
CA LEU A 202 -12.07 -12.18 -9.12
C LEU A 202 -12.52 -13.49 -9.77
N LYS A 203 -13.13 -13.37 -10.95
CA LYS A 203 -13.51 -14.51 -11.80
C LYS A 203 -12.28 -15.04 -12.54
N THR A 204 -11.56 -15.97 -11.90
CA THR A 204 -10.32 -16.57 -12.45
C THR A 204 -10.51 -17.95 -13.07
N ALA A 205 -11.76 -18.42 -13.25
CA ALA A 205 -12.03 -19.71 -13.87
C ALA A 205 -11.64 -19.69 -15.36
N GLN A 206 -11.15 -20.81 -15.89
CA GLN A 206 -10.76 -20.91 -17.29
C GLN A 206 -11.93 -20.54 -18.21
N GLY A 207 -11.67 -19.68 -19.20
CA GLY A 207 -12.69 -19.15 -20.11
C GLY A 207 -13.49 -17.95 -19.59
N SER A 208 -13.20 -17.46 -18.38
CA SER A 208 -13.80 -16.21 -17.90
C SER A 208 -13.38 -15.03 -18.77
N GLU A 209 -14.30 -14.08 -18.98
CA GLU A 209 -14.00 -12.81 -19.65
C GLU A 209 -12.91 -12.04 -18.87
N THR A 210 -12.04 -11.35 -19.60
CA THR A 210 -11.02 -10.47 -19.05
C THR A 210 -11.04 -9.12 -19.77
N MET A 211 -10.58 -8.07 -19.09
CA MET A 211 -10.32 -6.77 -19.69
C MET A 211 -8.86 -6.70 -20.14
N ASP A 212 -8.63 -6.48 -21.43
CA ASP A 212 -7.28 -6.30 -21.98
C ASP A 212 -6.82 -4.85 -21.77
N LEU A 213 -5.64 -4.66 -21.18
CA LEU A 213 -5.02 -3.35 -20.98
C LEU A 213 -4.05 -3.00 -22.13
N GLY A 214 -3.90 -3.86 -23.13
CA GLY A 214 -3.04 -3.63 -24.28
C GLY A 214 -1.89 -4.63 -24.32
N GLU A 215 -0.72 -4.23 -23.81
CA GLU A 215 0.47 -5.07 -23.92
C GLU A 215 0.48 -6.22 -22.91
N LYS A 216 1.29 -7.25 -23.15
CA LYS A 216 1.50 -8.32 -22.17
C LYS A 216 2.21 -7.77 -20.93
N SER A 217 1.91 -8.34 -19.76
CA SER A 217 2.65 -8.00 -18.54
C SER A 217 4.12 -8.39 -18.72
N PRO A 218 5.08 -7.48 -18.42
CA PRO A 218 6.50 -7.80 -18.50
C PRO A 218 6.98 -8.73 -17.38
N PHE A 219 6.11 -9.02 -16.40
CA PHE A 219 6.44 -9.82 -15.21
C PHE A 219 5.74 -11.18 -15.16
N ALA A 220 4.78 -11.42 -16.07
CA ALA A 220 4.05 -12.68 -16.09
C ALA A 220 4.84 -13.75 -16.86
N PRO A 221 4.90 -15.01 -16.39
CA PRO A 221 5.49 -16.11 -17.15
C PRO A 221 4.66 -16.36 -18.40
N GLU A 222 5.28 -16.79 -19.51
CA GLU A 222 4.55 -17.06 -20.75
C GLU A 222 3.43 -18.10 -20.60
N THR A 223 3.59 -19.00 -19.61
CA THR A 223 2.69 -20.13 -19.35
C THR A 223 1.51 -19.78 -18.44
N GLN A 224 1.47 -18.57 -17.85
CA GLN A 224 0.46 -18.20 -16.86
C GLN A 224 -0.11 -16.80 -17.15
N PRO A 225 -1.43 -16.60 -17.01
CA PRO A 225 -2.01 -15.27 -17.17
C PRO A 225 -1.52 -14.35 -16.04
N SER A 226 -1.31 -13.08 -16.37
CA SER A 226 -0.96 -12.07 -15.35
C SER A 226 -2.06 -11.99 -14.29
N THR A 227 -1.66 -11.92 -13.03
CA THR A 227 -2.61 -11.74 -11.90
C THR A 227 -2.93 -10.28 -11.62
N LYS A 228 -2.21 -9.37 -12.29
CA LYS A 228 -2.34 -7.91 -12.17
C LYS A 228 -2.19 -7.23 -13.53
N GLY A 229 -2.70 -6.02 -13.63
CA GLY A 229 -2.33 -5.05 -14.66
C GLY A 229 -1.35 -4.02 -14.12
N HIS A 230 -0.61 -3.38 -15.02
CA HIS A 230 0.33 -2.31 -14.70
C HIS A 230 0.07 -1.13 -15.63
N VAL A 231 -0.04 0.06 -15.06
CA VAL A 231 -0.18 1.32 -15.80
C VAL A 231 0.98 2.23 -15.43
N TYR A 232 1.75 2.62 -16.43
CA TYR A 232 2.90 3.50 -16.30
C TYR A 232 2.45 4.92 -16.67
N LYS A 233 2.61 5.86 -15.74
CA LYS A 233 2.24 7.25 -15.96
C LYS A 233 3.40 8.17 -15.63
N SER A 234 3.51 9.27 -16.37
CA SER A 234 4.46 10.34 -16.14
C SER A 234 3.72 11.60 -15.69
N TRP A 235 4.25 12.27 -14.68
CA TRP A 235 3.77 13.56 -14.21
C TRP A 235 4.89 14.60 -14.26
N PRO A 236 4.66 15.77 -14.87
CA PRO A 236 5.59 16.88 -14.75
C PRO A 236 5.54 17.45 -13.33
N LEU A 237 6.70 17.55 -12.70
CA LEU A 237 6.89 18.14 -11.37
C LEU A 237 7.79 19.37 -11.49
N GLY A 238 7.16 20.47 -11.89
CA GLY A 238 7.81 21.74 -12.17
C GLY A 238 8.63 21.66 -13.46
N ASP A 239 9.64 22.51 -13.57
CA ASP A 239 10.48 22.58 -14.77
C ASP A 239 11.64 21.59 -14.75
N SER A 240 11.93 20.98 -13.60
CA SER A 240 13.15 20.20 -13.39
C SER A 240 12.95 18.69 -13.38
N TYR A 241 11.72 18.21 -13.11
CA TYR A 241 11.48 16.80 -12.86
C TYR A 241 10.29 16.26 -13.66
N ASN A 242 10.44 15.02 -14.12
CA ASN A 242 9.33 14.19 -14.59
C ASN A 242 9.29 12.92 -13.75
N VAL A 243 8.15 12.68 -13.08
CA VAL A 243 7.98 11.54 -12.17
C VAL A 243 7.19 10.46 -12.89
N CYS A 244 7.86 9.36 -13.21
CA CYS A 244 7.29 8.18 -13.83
C CYS A 244 6.97 7.12 -12.77
N VAL A 245 5.72 6.68 -12.72
CA VAL A 245 5.22 5.75 -11.70
C VAL A 245 4.56 4.55 -12.35
N ARG A 246 4.90 3.35 -11.88
CA ARG A 246 4.17 2.13 -12.19
C ARG A 246 3.08 1.95 -11.14
N CYS A 247 1.83 1.96 -11.58
CA CYS A 247 0.67 1.70 -10.76
C CYS A 247 0.13 0.30 -11.03
N ASP A 248 -0.04 -0.50 -9.99
CA ASP A 248 -0.63 -1.81 -10.08
C ASP A 248 -2.17 -1.73 -10.07
N ILE A 249 -2.79 -2.61 -10.85
CA ILE A 249 -4.25 -2.77 -10.91
C ILE A 249 -4.57 -4.24 -10.66
N ASP A 250 -5.47 -4.53 -9.73
CA ASP A 250 -5.78 -5.90 -9.34
C ASP A 250 -6.82 -6.54 -10.26
N GLY A 251 -7.81 -5.78 -10.72
CA GLY A 251 -8.87 -6.31 -11.59
C GLY A 251 -9.75 -5.24 -12.22
N ALA A 252 -10.83 -5.69 -12.84
CA ALA A 252 -11.84 -4.84 -13.47
C ALA A 252 -13.22 -5.07 -12.85
N MET A 253 -14.10 -4.09 -12.96
CA MET A 253 -15.50 -4.23 -12.58
C MET A 253 -16.40 -3.48 -13.56
N GLU A 254 -17.68 -3.82 -13.57
CA GLU A 254 -18.69 -3.07 -14.32
C GLU A 254 -19.49 -2.18 -13.38
N THR A 255 -19.45 -0.87 -13.64
CA THR A 255 -20.25 0.12 -12.93
C THR A 255 -21.10 0.89 -13.92
N LYS A 256 -22.42 0.93 -13.71
CA LYS A 256 -23.38 1.64 -14.59
C LYS A 256 -23.21 1.34 -16.09
N GLY A 257 -22.90 0.09 -16.44
CA GLY A 257 -22.68 -0.35 -17.83
C GLY A 257 -21.31 -0.02 -18.42
N GLN A 258 -20.40 0.59 -17.65
CA GLN A 258 -19.02 0.86 -18.05
C GLN A 258 -18.04 -0.07 -17.36
N LYS A 259 -17.07 -0.57 -18.11
CA LYS A 259 -15.92 -1.32 -17.58
C LYS A 259 -14.93 -0.33 -16.96
N VAL A 260 -14.58 -0.55 -15.70
CA VAL A 260 -13.61 0.28 -14.95
C VAL A 260 -12.56 -0.61 -14.31
N THR A 261 -11.36 -0.08 -14.15
CA THR A 261 -10.29 -0.74 -13.40
C THR A 261 -10.47 -0.54 -11.90
N ALA A 262 -9.99 -1.48 -11.09
CA ALA A 262 -10.15 -1.45 -9.65
C ALA A 262 -8.92 -2.02 -8.93
N MET A 263 -8.66 -1.47 -7.74
CA MET A 263 -7.78 -2.07 -6.74
C MET A 263 -8.64 -2.69 -5.64
N PHE A 264 -8.32 -3.91 -5.22
CA PHE A 264 -9.01 -4.60 -4.14
C PHE A 264 -8.08 -4.64 -2.93
N ARG A 265 -8.59 -4.22 -1.77
CA ARG A 265 -7.87 -4.23 -0.49
C ARG A 265 -8.77 -4.82 0.57
N ALA A 266 -8.17 -5.47 1.56
CA ALA A 266 -8.86 -6.10 2.67
C ALA A 266 -8.48 -5.41 3.98
N LEU A 267 -9.49 -4.93 4.69
CA LEU A 267 -9.36 -4.61 6.12
C LEU A 267 -9.48 -5.92 6.91
N ASN A 268 -8.76 -6.03 8.02
CA ASN A 268 -8.77 -7.21 8.88
C ASN A 268 -9.07 -6.86 10.35
N GLU A 269 -9.79 -7.75 11.02
CA GLU A 269 -10.04 -7.73 12.47
C GLU A 269 -9.32 -8.96 13.07
N PHE A 270 -8.41 -8.72 14.01
CA PHE A 270 -7.66 -9.80 14.69
C PHE A 270 -8.19 -10.07 16.11
N ASP A 271 -8.67 -9.02 16.80
CA ASP A 271 -9.29 -9.13 18.12
C ASP A 271 -10.29 -7.97 18.33
N PRO A 272 -11.60 -8.24 18.40
CA PRO A 272 -12.63 -7.21 18.54
C PRO A 272 -12.55 -6.47 19.88
N ARG A 273 -11.85 -7.02 20.88
CA ARG A 273 -11.66 -6.38 22.18
C ARG A 273 -10.70 -5.20 22.10
N ILE A 274 -9.82 -5.17 21.10
CA ILE A 274 -8.86 -4.07 20.89
C ILE A 274 -9.57 -2.85 20.32
N THR A 275 -10.47 -3.05 19.35
CA THR A 275 -11.26 -1.95 18.75
C THR A 275 -12.53 -1.63 19.55
N GLY A 276 -12.99 -2.57 20.40
CA GLY A 276 -14.27 -2.48 21.12
C GLY A 276 -15.49 -2.70 20.21
N VAL A 277 -15.29 -3.09 18.96
CA VAL A 277 -16.33 -3.26 17.94
C VAL A 277 -16.14 -4.63 17.31
N ASP A 278 -17.07 -5.54 17.57
CA ASP A 278 -17.14 -6.85 16.90
C ASP A 278 -17.81 -6.71 15.54
N TRP A 279 -17.03 -6.90 14.47
CA TRP A 279 -17.52 -6.76 13.09
C TRP A 279 -18.67 -7.71 12.79
N ARG A 280 -18.69 -8.92 13.37
CA ARG A 280 -19.77 -9.89 13.13
C ARG A 280 -21.11 -9.41 13.69
N GLN A 281 -21.08 -8.60 14.73
CA GLN A 281 -22.29 -8.06 15.37
C GLN A 281 -22.73 -6.71 14.79
N LYS A 282 -21.82 -5.97 14.15
CA LYS A 282 -22.01 -4.54 13.82
C LYS A 282 -22.07 -4.22 12.33
N MET A 283 -21.63 -5.12 11.46
CA MET A 283 -21.67 -4.90 10.00
C MET A 283 -23.01 -5.28 9.34
N GLU A 284 -24.01 -5.68 10.13
CA GLU A 284 -25.41 -5.84 9.68
C GLU A 284 -26.29 -4.68 10.14
#